data_AF-A0A811QWA2-F1
#
_entry.id   AF-A0A811QWA2-F1
#
_cell.length_a   1.000
_cell.length_b   1.000
_cell.length_c   1.000
_cell.angle_alpha   90.00
_cell.angle_beta   90.00
_cell.angle_gamma   90.00
#
_symmetry.space_group_name_H-M   'P 1'
#
loop_
_entity.id
_entity.type
_entity.pdbx_description
1 polymer ?
#
loop_
_entity_poly.entity_id
_entity_poly.type
_entity_poly.pdbx_seq_one_letter_code
_entity_poly.pdbx_strand_id
1 'polypeptide(L)'
;MPTNRLSECPAVVPFAKKKRKGYSEDPPDEEVSDDFTGELEEDEEVEEEEDFDAEEGDIMDDDEEFEDDYDFEDDFESDDEQDLYAGDGGAGGGISLAGTWWDKEALALAEQVSASFDDDLKIYAFMTAANLTIRVRIEKMSTRYGSPTIDDIEAYTIAYRAKLDDAESTRKIPKNISLEVSSPGVERVIRIREELERFKERAMYVRYTTSDEAATPQEGDGVLRLISYDMDLRECTWGIADVKINRQQSGKGRPLSKKQREWRLETPFESLKLVRLYSEC
;
A
#
# COMPACT_ATOMS: atom_id res chain seq x y z
N MET A 1 -14.23 -46.60 21.79
CA MET A 1 -15.06 -45.48 22.26
C MET A 1 -14.34 -44.79 23.41
N PRO A 2 -13.65 -43.67 23.12
CA PRO A 2 -13.80 -42.46 23.94
C PRO A 2 -13.97 -41.22 23.03
N THR A 3 -15.17 -40.62 23.01
CA THR A 3 -15.50 -39.29 23.57
C THR A 3 -14.76 -38.10 22.95
N ASN A 4 -15.44 -37.49 21.95
CA ASN A 4 -15.22 -36.15 21.43
C ASN A 4 -15.10 -35.11 22.56
N ARG A 5 -14.08 -34.27 22.52
CA ARG A 5 -14.17 -32.89 23.00
C ARG A 5 -14.29 -31.99 21.77
N LEU A 6 -15.47 -31.41 21.61
CA LEU A 6 -15.69 -30.25 20.74
C LEU A 6 -14.82 -29.11 21.29
N SER A 7 -13.79 -28.73 20.53
CA SER A 7 -13.12 -27.45 20.72
C SER A 7 -14.03 -26.38 20.13
N GLU A 8 -14.60 -25.55 21.00
CA GLU A 8 -15.32 -24.36 20.61
C GLU A 8 -14.37 -23.41 19.87
N CYS A 9 -14.62 -23.21 18.57
CA CYS A 9 -13.95 -22.20 17.76
C CYS A 9 -14.47 -20.81 18.19
N PRO A 10 -13.62 -19.87 18.65
CA PRO A 10 -14.09 -18.52 18.91
C PRO A 10 -14.26 -17.77 17.58
N ALA A 11 -15.42 -17.11 17.49
CA ALA A 11 -15.90 -16.23 16.43
C ALA A 11 -14.83 -15.54 15.58
N VAL A 12 -14.98 -15.72 14.26
CA VAL A 12 -14.42 -14.90 13.17
C VAL A 12 -14.60 -13.42 13.52
N VAL A 13 -13.50 -12.65 13.54
CA VAL A 13 -13.57 -11.20 13.71
C VAL A 13 -13.62 -10.60 12.29
N PRO A 14 -14.77 -10.13 11.80
CA PRO A 14 -14.84 -9.50 10.49
C PRO A 14 -14.19 -8.11 10.58
N PHE A 15 -13.14 -7.86 9.79
CA PHE A 15 -12.64 -6.51 9.60
C PHE A 15 -13.62 -5.75 8.69
N ALA A 16 -14.20 -4.68 9.24
CA ALA A 16 -15.34 -4.00 8.64
C ALA A 16 -14.95 -3.14 7.43
N LYS A 17 -15.71 -3.31 6.34
CA LYS A 17 -15.77 -2.42 5.17
C LYS A 17 -16.13 -1.00 5.60
N LYS A 18 -15.31 -0.01 5.20
CA LYS A 18 -15.53 1.41 5.45
C LYS A 18 -16.71 1.91 4.60
N LYS A 19 -17.87 2.18 5.22
CA LYS A 19 -18.99 2.90 4.57
C LYS A 19 -18.63 4.38 4.46
N ARG A 20 -18.65 4.93 3.24
CA ARG A 20 -18.62 6.38 2.97
C ARG A 20 -19.86 7.02 3.58
N LYS A 21 -19.70 8.09 4.37
CA LYS A 21 -20.82 8.93 4.83
C LYS A 21 -20.58 10.35 4.30
N GLY A 22 -21.42 10.72 3.33
CA GLY A 22 -21.54 12.08 2.82
C GLY A 22 -22.17 13.01 3.85
N TYR A 23 -22.02 14.30 3.53
CA TYR A 23 -22.20 15.49 4.35
C TYR A 23 -23.63 15.70 4.91
N SER A 24 -23.65 16.59 5.90
CA SER A 24 -24.71 17.10 6.77
C SER A 24 -25.88 17.80 6.11
N GLU A 25 -27.02 17.88 6.82
CA GLU A 25 -27.86 19.08 6.98
C GLU A 25 -28.55 19.05 8.37
N ASP A 26 -28.69 20.23 8.96
CA ASP A 26 -28.99 20.59 10.36
C ASP A 26 -30.46 20.39 10.85
N PRO A 27 -30.75 20.57 12.16
CA PRO A 27 -31.96 20.09 12.84
C PRO A 27 -33.10 21.13 12.89
N PRO A 28 -34.29 20.74 13.42
CA PRO A 28 -34.86 21.58 14.48
C PRO A 28 -35.60 20.85 15.62
N ASP A 29 -35.53 21.54 16.76
CA ASP A 29 -36.53 21.82 17.81
C ASP A 29 -37.05 20.79 18.83
N GLU A 30 -36.84 21.21 20.08
CA GLU A 30 -37.72 21.24 21.26
C GLU A 30 -38.34 19.92 21.77
N GLU A 31 -38.01 19.55 23.02
CA GLU A 31 -38.92 19.69 24.16
C GLU A 31 -38.19 19.51 25.50
N VAL A 32 -38.77 20.16 26.50
CA VAL A 32 -38.30 20.50 27.85
C VAL A 32 -38.51 19.40 28.90
N SER A 33 -37.63 19.37 29.92
CA SER A 33 -37.91 19.16 31.37
C SER A 33 -36.54 18.98 32.06
N ASP A 34 -36.02 19.97 32.79
CA ASP A 34 -36.38 20.40 34.15
C ASP A 34 -36.08 19.32 35.21
N ASP A 35 -34.92 19.44 35.87
CA ASP A 35 -34.81 19.49 37.33
C ASP A 35 -33.34 19.67 37.78
N PHE A 36 -33.20 20.47 38.84
CA PHE A 36 -32.23 20.33 39.93
C PHE A 36 -30.87 21.09 39.93
N THR A 37 -30.93 22.21 40.66
CA THR A 37 -30.00 22.76 41.68
C THR A 37 -28.79 23.62 41.34
N GLY A 38 -28.78 24.81 41.94
CA GLY A 38 -27.57 25.44 42.49
C GLY A 38 -27.51 26.96 42.30
N GLU A 39 -28.10 27.72 43.24
CA GLU A 39 -27.94 29.17 43.46
C GLU A 39 -26.43 29.56 43.45
N LEU A 40 -26.01 30.46 42.55
CA LEU A 40 -25.80 31.91 42.76
C LEU A 40 -25.03 32.28 44.04
N GLU A 41 -23.82 32.82 43.87
CA GLU A 41 -23.36 34.02 44.57
C GLU A 41 -22.26 34.70 43.73
N GLU A 42 -22.42 36.01 43.60
CA GLU A 42 -21.63 36.99 42.84
C GLU A 42 -20.39 37.45 43.63
N ASP A 43 -19.39 37.99 42.92
CA ASP A 43 -18.49 39.08 43.33
C ASP A 43 -17.81 39.55 42.01
N GLU A 44 -18.12 40.73 41.45
CA GLU A 44 -17.45 42.05 41.67
C GLU A 44 -15.91 41.97 41.52
N GLU A 45 -15.15 42.79 40.79
CA GLU A 45 -15.34 44.13 40.21
C GLU A 45 -14.05 44.53 39.42
N VAL A 46 -14.19 45.43 38.42
CA VAL A 46 -13.26 46.45 37.80
C VAL A 46 -11.80 46.11 37.40
N GLU A 47 -11.45 46.24 36.11
CA GLU A 47 -10.82 47.39 35.40
C GLU A 47 -9.31 47.59 35.65
N GLU A 48 -8.53 47.66 34.55
CA GLU A 48 -7.58 48.75 34.32
C GLU A 48 -7.18 48.77 32.82
N GLU A 49 -7.54 49.87 32.16
CA GLU A 49 -7.13 50.28 30.82
C GLU A 49 -5.66 50.77 30.84
N GLU A 50 -4.92 50.64 29.74
CA GLU A 50 -3.93 51.66 29.35
C GLU A 50 -3.87 51.81 27.82
N ASP A 51 -4.25 53.02 27.41
CA ASP A 51 -4.11 53.65 26.09
C ASP A 51 -2.66 53.67 25.58
N PHE A 52 -2.47 53.52 24.26
CA PHE A 52 -1.40 54.22 23.56
C PHE A 52 -1.90 54.83 22.24
N ASP A 53 -1.55 56.09 22.10
CA ASP A 53 -2.10 57.14 21.25
C ASP A 53 -1.62 57.07 19.78
N ALA A 54 -2.33 57.82 18.94
CA ALA A 54 -2.30 57.87 17.49
C ALA A 54 -1.00 58.44 16.86
N GLU A 55 -0.72 58.08 15.60
CA GLU A 55 -0.79 59.05 14.47
C GLU A 55 -0.51 58.42 13.08
N GLU A 56 -1.46 58.70 12.18
CA GLU A 56 -1.38 59.08 10.75
C GLU A 56 -0.25 58.56 9.85
N GLY A 57 -0.66 57.83 8.80
CA GLY A 57 0.14 57.51 7.62
C GLY A 57 -0.77 57.08 6.47
N ASP A 58 -1.44 58.04 5.83
CA ASP A 58 -2.10 57.85 4.54
C ASP A 58 -1.06 57.53 3.46
N ILE A 59 -1.18 56.36 2.81
CA ILE A 59 -0.84 56.11 1.39
C ILE A 59 -1.63 54.87 0.96
N MET A 60 -2.57 55.07 0.03
CA MET A 60 -3.10 54.00 -0.81
C MET A 60 -2.08 53.70 -1.89
N ASP A 61 -1.75 52.42 -2.13
CA ASP A 61 -1.49 51.91 -3.48
C ASP A 61 -1.45 50.36 -3.47
N ASP A 62 -2.41 49.79 -4.19
CA ASP A 62 -2.24 48.64 -5.08
C ASP A 62 -1.75 47.30 -4.49
N ASP A 63 -2.64 46.63 -3.74
CA ASP A 63 -2.57 45.17 -3.58
C ASP A 63 -3.10 44.51 -4.88
N GLU A 64 -2.27 44.49 -5.94
CA GLU A 64 -2.34 43.41 -6.92
C GLU A 64 -1.90 42.12 -6.20
N GLU A 65 -2.85 41.46 -5.54
CA GLU A 65 -2.76 40.05 -5.19
C GLU A 65 -2.57 39.26 -6.51
N PHE A 66 -1.32 39.05 -6.90
CA PHE A 66 -0.93 37.92 -7.73
C PHE A 66 -1.19 36.67 -6.89
N GLU A 67 -2.46 36.25 -6.83
CA GLU A 67 -2.80 34.86 -6.56
C GLU A 67 -2.15 34.04 -7.66
N ASP A 68 -0.90 33.63 -7.41
CA ASP A 68 -0.25 32.50 -8.05
C ASP A 68 -1.06 31.24 -7.67
N ASP A 69 -2.28 31.15 -8.20
CA ASP A 69 -3.11 29.96 -8.24
C ASP A 69 -2.55 29.01 -9.30
N TYR A 70 -1.26 28.69 -9.14
CA TYR A 70 -0.72 27.44 -9.64
C TYR A 70 -1.29 26.33 -8.76
N ASP A 71 -2.59 26.10 -8.90
CA ASP A 71 -3.22 24.83 -8.64
C ASP A 71 -2.55 23.84 -9.61
N PHE A 72 -1.37 23.36 -9.19
CA PHE A 72 -0.80 22.14 -9.71
C PHE A 72 -1.74 21.04 -9.24
N GLU A 73 -2.87 20.92 -9.94
CA GLU A 73 -3.66 19.71 -10.00
C GLU A 73 -2.68 18.64 -10.47
N ASP A 74 -2.06 17.96 -9.50
CA ASP A 74 -1.36 16.70 -9.67
C ASP A 74 -2.44 15.67 -10.03
N ASP A 75 -3.03 15.82 -11.21
CA ASP A 75 -3.83 14.82 -11.90
C ASP A 75 -2.89 13.75 -12.42
N PHE A 76 -2.11 13.19 -11.49
CA PHE A 76 -1.61 11.85 -11.63
C PHE A 76 -2.86 10.99 -11.56
N GLU A 77 -3.49 10.74 -12.71
CA GLU A 77 -4.40 9.61 -12.89
C GLU A 77 -3.64 8.39 -12.37
N SER A 78 -3.87 8.05 -11.11
CA SER A 78 -3.31 6.88 -10.49
C SER A 78 -3.93 5.71 -11.22
N ASP A 79 -3.19 5.13 -12.16
CA ASP A 79 -3.42 3.81 -12.77
C ASP A 79 -3.56 2.69 -11.70
N ASP A 80 -3.42 3.06 -10.42
CA ASP A 80 -3.59 2.29 -9.18
C ASP A 80 -5.05 1.97 -8.79
N GLU A 81 -6.08 2.41 -9.52
CA GLU A 81 -7.47 1.98 -9.25
C GLU A 81 -7.78 0.54 -9.71
N GLN A 82 -6.84 -0.14 -10.39
CA GLN A 82 -6.95 -1.58 -10.62
C GLN A 82 -6.73 -2.33 -9.30
N ASP A 83 -7.66 -3.21 -8.94
CA ASP A 83 -7.55 -4.11 -7.77
C ASP A 83 -6.20 -4.85 -7.81
N LEU A 84 -5.22 -4.41 -7.01
CA LEU A 84 -3.89 -5.05 -6.94
C LEU A 84 -4.01 -6.56 -6.76
N TYR A 85 -3.45 -7.32 -7.71
CA TYR A 85 -3.37 -8.78 -7.67
C TYR A 85 -1.98 -9.25 -8.08
N ALA A 86 -1.54 -10.39 -7.53
CA ALA A 86 -0.23 -10.94 -7.86
C ALA A 86 -0.11 -11.28 -9.35
N GLY A 87 0.90 -10.73 -10.02
CA GLY A 87 1.16 -11.01 -11.44
C GLY A 87 0.60 -10.00 -12.44
N ASP A 88 0.09 -8.85 -11.99
CA ASP A 88 -0.49 -7.80 -12.85
C ASP A 88 0.53 -7.06 -13.76
N GLY A 89 1.84 -7.27 -13.57
CA GLY A 89 2.90 -6.57 -14.30
C GLY A 89 3.21 -5.15 -13.79
N GLY A 90 2.51 -4.71 -12.74
CA GLY A 90 2.71 -3.46 -12.01
C GLY A 90 3.19 -3.71 -10.58
N ALA A 91 2.44 -3.22 -9.58
CA ALA A 91 2.78 -3.40 -8.16
C ALA A 91 2.37 -4.76 -7.58
N GLY A 92 1.68 -5.61 -8.36
CA GLY A 92 1.53 -7.04 -8.14
C GLY A 92 2.71 -7.90 -8.62
N GLY A 93 3.69 -7.29 -9.30
CA GLY A 93 4.83 -7.99 -9.89
C GLY A 93 4.45 -8.82 -11.11
N GLY A 94 5.43 -9.54 -11.67
CA GLY A 94 5.20 -10.47 -12.77
C GLY A 94 5.24 -9.83 -14.16
N ILE A 95 4.70 -10.53 -15.16
CA ILE A 95 4.86 -10.18 -16.58
C ILE A 95 3.47 -9.98 -17.19
N SER A 96 3.20 -8.78 -17.68
CA SER A 96 1.96 -8.40 -18.36
C SER A 96 2.26 -7.93 -19.78
N LEU A 97 1.88 -8.72 -20.77
CA LEU A 97 2.13 -8.42 -22.18
C LEU A 97 0.84 -7.94 -22.84
N ALA A 98 0.91 -6.87 -23.63
CA ALA A 98 -0.23 -6.33 -24.38
C ALA A 98 -0.75 -7.23 -25.52
N GLY A 99 -0.07 -8.35 -25.81
CA GLY A 99 -0.41 -9.26 -26.90
C GLY A 99 0.08 -8.76 -28.26
N THR A 100 1.03 -7.82 -28.28
CA THR A 100 1.65 -7.34 -29.50
C THR A 100 2.68 -8.33 -30.04
N TRP A 101 3.03 -8.20 -31.31
CA TRP A 101 3.99 -9.08 -31.96
C TRP A 101 5.43 -8.93 -31.44
N TRP A 102 5.75 -7.83 -30.74
CA TRP A 102 7.09 -7.49 -30.27
C TRP A 102 7.31 -7.72 -28.78
N ASP A 103 6.23 -7.91 -28.01
CA ASP A 103 6.26 -8.05 -26.54
C ASP A 103 7.29 -9.08 -26.04
N LYS A 104 7.32 -10.26 -26.68
CA LYS A 104 8.20 -11.35 -26.28
C LYS A 104 9.66 -11.07 -26.58
N GLU A 105 9.94 -10.36 -27.67
CA GLU A 105 11.31 -9.95 -27.99
C GLU A 105 11.78 -8.91 -26.97
N ALA A 106 10.95 -7.92 -26.65
CA ALA A 106 11.27 -6.93 -25.62
C ALA A 106 11.55 -7.58 -24.26
N LEU A 107 10.70 -8.50 -23.80
CA LEU A 107 10.92 -9.25 -22.57
C LEU A 107 12.25 -10.03 -22.62
N ALA A 108 12.52 -10.75 -23.71
CA ALA A 108 13.77 -11.52 -23.85
C ALA A 108 15.01 -10.62 -23.84
N LEU A 109 14.92 -9.39 -24.35
CA LEU A 109 15.99 -8.40 -24.25
C LEU A 109 16.17 -7.91 -22.81
N ALA A 110 15.08 -7.66 -22.08
CA ALA A 110 15.16 -7.29 -20.66
C ALA A 110 15.78 -8.40 -19.81
N GLU A 111 15.44 -9.66 -20.07
CA GLU A 111 16.05 -10.82 -19.42
C GLU A 111 17.55 -10.92 -19.72
N GLN A 112 17.97 -10.67 -20.97
CA GLN A 112 19.40 -10.61 -21.32
C GLN A 112 20.14 -9.49 -20.60
N VAL A 113 19.50 -8.33 -20.41
CA VAL A 113 20.08 -7.22 -19.66
C VAL A 113 20.25 -7.63 -18.20
N SER A 114 19.23 -8.22 -17.58
CA SER A 114 19.30 -8.72 -16.20
C SER A 114 20.46 -9.71 -16.02
N ALA A 115 20.64 -10.65 -16.96
CA ALA A 115 21.75 -11.59 -16.95
C ALA A 115 23.13 -10.94 -17.09
N SER A 116 23.23 -9.73 -17.67
CA SER A 116 24.50 -8.99 -17.79
C SER A 116 24.97 -8.36 -16.48
N PHE A 117 24.10 -8.27 -15.46
CA PHE A 117 24.42 -7.77 -14.12
C PHE A 117 24.67 -8.91 -13.12
N ASP A 118 25.23 -10.04 -13.56
CA ASP A 118 25.51 -11.22 -12.72
C ASP A 118 24.26 -11.72 -11.94
N ASP A 119 23.07 -11.57 -12.53
CA ASP A 119 21.77 -11.83 -11.90
C ASP A 119 21.52 -11.03 -10.61
N ASP A 120 22.28 -9.96 -10.35
CA ASP A 120 22.07 -9.07 -9.19
C ASP A 120 20.89 -8.13 -9.41
N LEU A 121 20.67 -7.67 -10.64
CA LEU A 121 19.47 -6.91 -11.01
C LEU A 121 18.48 -7.83 -11.71
N LYS A 122 17.33 -8.09 -11.07
CA LYS A 122 16.27 -8.95 -11.60
C LYS A 122 15.00 -8.18 -11.89
N ILE A 123 14.23 -8.67 -12.86
CA ILE A 123 12.91 -8.15 -13.17
C ILE A 123 11.93 -8.57 -12.07
N TYR A 124 11.41 -7.59 -11.36
CA TYR A 124 10.27 -7.76 -10.44
C TYR A 124 8.95 -7.70 -11.20
N ALA A 125 8.80 -6.70 -12.08
CA ALA A 125 7.63 -6.53 -12.92
C ALA A 125 8.03 -6.09 -14.33
N PHE A 126 7.30 -6.56 -15.32
CA PHE A 126 7.46 -6.16 -16.72
C PHE A 126 6.10 -5.99 -17.36
N MET A 127 5.88 -4.84 -17.98
CA MET A 127 4.67 -4.54 -18.69
C MET A 127 4.97 -3.97 -20.08
N THR A 128 4.22 -4.43 -21.08
CA THR A 128 4.13 -3.74 -22.38
C THR A 128 2.72 -3.22 -22.59
N ALA A 129 2.61 -2.10 -23.28
CA ALA A 129 1.35 -1.47 -23.63
C ALA A 129 1.23 -1.24 -25.14
N ALA A 130 -0.02 -1.18 -25.63
CA ALA A 130 -0.32 -1.00 -27.05
C ALA A 130 0.17 0.35 -27.60
N ASN A 131 0.42 1.34 -26.74
CA ASN A 131 0.97 2.65 -27.06
C ASN A 131 2.51 2.67 -27.19
N LEU A 132 3.15 1.51 -27.41
CA LEU A 132 4.60 1.36 -27.54
C LEU A 132 5.38 1.72 -26.26
N THR A 133 4.76 1.53 -25.10
CA THR A 133 5.43 1.74 -23.80
C THR A 133 5.87 0.42 -23.21
N ILE A 134 7.07 0.42 -22.64
CA ILE A 134 7.60 -0.65 -21.79
C ILE A 134 7.81 -0.06 -20.39
N ARG A 135 7.23 -0.71 -19.38
CA ARG A 135 7.50 -0.43 -17.98
C ARG A 135 8.22 -1.62 -17.36
N VAL A 136 9.38 -1.39 -16.74
CA VAL A 136 10.16 -2.41 -16.06
C VAL A 136 10.42 -1.99 -14.62
N ARG A 137 10.08 -2.86 -13.68
CA ARG A 137 10.46 -2.70 -12.27
C ARG A 137 11.58 -3.69 -11.96
N ILE A 138 12.73 -3.19 -11.52
CA ILE A 138 13.90 -4.01 -11.21
C ILE A 138 14.16 -4.08 -9.70
N GLU A 139 14.58 -5.23 -9.22
CA GLU A 139 15.02 -5.42 -7.84
C GLU A 139 16.48 -5.85 -7.77
N LYS A 140 17.15 -5.48 -6.67
CA LYS A 140 18.55 -5.81 -6.43
C LYS A 140 18.72 -6.96 -5.43
N MET A 141 19.18 -8.11 -5.88
CA MET A 141 19.25 -9.34 -5.09
C MET A 141 20.28 -9.29 -3.96
N SER A 142 21.37 -8.55 -4.14
CA SER A 142 22.41 -8.33 -3.11
C SER A 142 21.92 -7.51 -1.92
N THR A 143 20.81 -6.77 -2.06
CA THR A 143 20.24 -5.99 -0.96
C THR A 143 19.17 -6.77 -0.22
N ARG A 144 19.11 -6.61 1.11
CA ARG A 144 18.15 -7.33 1.96
C ARG A 144 16.71 -7.17 1.48
N TYR A 145 16.32 -6.00 1.01
CA TYR A 145 14.95 -5.72 0.59
C TYR A 145 14.81 -5.45 -0.90
N GLY A 146 15.82 -5.66 -1.74
CA GLY A 146 15.59 -5.60 -3.18
C GLY A 146 15.50 -4.20 -3.73
N SER A 147 16.00 -3.22 -2.98
CA SER A 147 15.97 -1.81 -3.37
C SER A 147 17.19 -1.52 -4.24
N PRO A 148 17.02 -1.33 -5.56
CA PRO A 148 18.10 -0.81 -6.41
C PRO A 148 18.39 0.65 -6.02
N THR A 149 19.62 1.09 -6.28
CA THR A 149 20.00 2.50 -6.21
C THR A 149 19.60 3.23 -7.49
N ILE A 150 19.66 4.57 -7.48
CA ILE A 150 19.44 5.37 -8.69
C ILE A 150 20.45 5.01 -9.79
N ASP A 151 21.71 4.77 -9.41
CA ASP A 151 22.79 4.37 -10.32
C ASP A 151 22.51 2.98 -10.95
N ASP A 152 21.96 2.04 -10.16
CA ASP A 152 21.55 0.74 -10.68
C ASP A 152 20.43 0.86 -11.73
N ILE A 153 19.44 1.74 -11.48
CA ILE A 153 18.34 2.01 -12.40
C ILE A 153 18.86 2.67 -13.69
N GLU A 154 19.74 3.66 -13.57
CA GLU A 154 20.36 4.33 -14.73
C GLU A 154 21.18 3.34 -15.57
N ALA A 155 22.04 2.54 -14.92
CA ALA A 155 22.84 1.53 -15.59
C ALA A 155 21.97 0.51 -16.35
N TYR A 156 20.90 0.02 -15.71
CA TYR A 156 19.95 -0.90 -16.35
C TYR A 156 19.23 -0.23 -17.53
N THR A 157 18.80 1.02 -17.37
CA THR A 157 18.11 1.80 -18.40
C THR A 157 18.98 1.96 -19.64
N ILE A 158 20.25 2.34 -19.46
CA ILE A 158 21.21 2.50 -20.56
C ILE A 158 21.42 1.16 -21.28
N ALA A 159 21.66 0.08 -20.53
CA ALA A 159 21.91 -1.24 -21.09
C ALA A 159 20.69 -1.77 -21.88
N TYR A 160 19.48 -1.59 -21.34
CA TYR A 160 18.26 -2.04 -21.99
C TYR A 160 17.92 -1.18 -23.21
N ARG A 161 18.10 0.14 -23.12
CA ARG A 161 17.89 1.03 -24.27
C ARG A 161 18.81 0.67 -25.43
N ALA A 162 20.08 0.38 -25.18
CA ALA A 162 21.01 -0.07 -26.23
C ALA A 162 20.53 -1.36 -26.93
N LYS A 163 20.00 -2.32 -26.17
CA LYS A 163 19.43 -3.56 -26.72
C LYS A 163 18.17 -3.31 -27.55
N LEU A 164 17.32 -2.38 -27.12
CA LEU A 164 16.14 -1.98 -27.88
C LEU A 164 16.54 -1.29 -29.19
N ASP A 165 17.51 -0.37 -29.18
CA ASP A 165 17.96 0.34 -30.38
C ASP A 165 18.55 -0.61 -31.45
N ASP A 166 19.29 -1.65 -31.02
CA ASP A 166 19.77 -2.73 -31.91
C ASP A 166 18.60 -3.53 -32.52
N ALA A 167 17.59 -3.84 -31.71
CA ALA A 167 16.40 -4.56 -32.15
C ALA A 167 15.49 -3.72 -33.07
N GLU A 168 15.39 -2.42 -32.83
CA GLU A 168 14.70 -1.45 -33.70
C GLU A 168 15.40 -1.38 -35.07
N SER A 169 16.73 -1.35 -35.08
CA SER A 169 17.55 -1.32 -36.31
C SER A 169 17.38 -2.59 -37.15
N THR A 170 17.21 -3.74 -36.49
CA THR A 170 16.93 -5.03 -37.14
C THR A 170 15.44 -5.28 -37.40
N ARG A 171 14.57 -4.30 -37.10
CA ARG A 171 13.09 -4.35 -37.25
C ARG A 171 12.43 -5.50 -36.50
N LYS A 172 13.04 -5.94 -35.40
CA LYS A 172 12.46 -6.95 -34.51
C LYS A 172 11.45 -6.37 -33.53
N ILE A 173 11.52 -5.08 -33.29
CA ILE A 173 10.57 -4.30 -32.48
C ILE A 173 10.19 -3.01 -33.22
N PRO A 174 9.05 -2.37 -32.91
CA PRO A 174 8.66 -1.10 -33.50
C PRO A 174 9.60 0.03 -33.09
N LYS A 175 9.63 1.10 -33.89
CA LYS A 175 10.39 2.32 -33.60
C LYS A 175 9.68 3.16 -32.54
N ASN A 176 10.45 4.02 -31.87
CA ASN A 176 9.96 5.03 -30.93
C ASN A 176 9.28 4.41 -29.69
N ILE A 177 9.84 3.33 -29.17
CA ILE A 177 9.36 2.74 -27.91
C ILE A 177 9.71 3.67 -26.75
N SER A 178 8.72 3.93 -25.90
CA SER A 178 8.93 4.60 -24.61
C SER A 178 9.36 3.58 -23.55
N LEU A 179 10.42 3.89 -22.79
CA LEU A 179 10.95 3.00 -21.76
C LEU A 179 10.92 3.70 -20.40
N GLU A 180 10.30 3.06 -19.42
CA GLU A 180 10.28 3.45 -18.02
C GLU A 180 10.92 2.33 -17.18
N VAL A 181 11.94 2.67 -16.38
CA VAL A 181 12.58 1.73 -15.45
C VAL A 181 12.48 2.30 -14.04
N SER A 182 11.94 1.50 -13.12
CA SER A 182 11.71 1.91 -11.73
C SER A 182 11.99 0.78 -10.74
N SER A 183 11.84 1.05 -9.45
CA SER A 183 11.90 0.03 -8.39
C SER A 183 10.49 -0.48 -8.04
N PRO A 184 10.35 -1.64 -7.37
CA PRO A 184 9.05 -2.19 -6.96
C PRO A 184 8.24 -1.30 -6.00
N GLY A 185 8.91 -0.39 -5.29
CA GLY A 185 8.29 0.43 -4.25
C GLY A 185 8.14 -0.28 -2.90
N VAL A 186 7.52 0.44 -1.94
CA VAL A 186 7.39 0.01 -0.54
C VAL A 186 6.22 -0.95 -0.33
N GLU A 187 5.16 -0.87 -1.14
CA GLU A 187 3.93 -1.68 -0.99
C GLU A 187 3.87 -2.89 -1.92
N ARG A 188 5.03 -3.38 -2.35
CA ARG A 188 5.14 -4.49 -3.31
C ARG A 188 4.43 -5.75 -2.82
N VAL A 189 3.88 -6.52 -3.77
CA VAL A 189 3.37 -7.87 -3.53
C VAL A 189 4.53 -8.87 -3.37
N ILE A 190 4.41 -9.73 -2.35
CA ILE A 190 5.37 -10.75 -1.95
C ILE A 190 5.05 -12.09 -2.60
N ARG A 191 6.04 -12.68 -3.26
CA ARG A 191 5.99 -14.05 -3.76
C ARG A 191 6.24 -15.03 -2.60
N ILE A 192 5.17 -15.64 -2.10
CA ILE A 192 5.16 -16.40 -0.83
C ILE A 192 6.23 -17.49 -0.76
N ARG A 193 6.62 -18.13 -1.86
CA ARG A 193 7.60 -19.23 -1.82
C ARG A 193 9.04 -18.73 -1.91
N GLU A 194 9.25 -17.63 -2.64
CA GLU A 194 10.57 -17.14 -3.01
C GLU A 194 11.06 -16.02 -2.08
N GLU A 195 10.13 -15.19 -1.58
CA GLU A 195 10.45 -13.92 -0.92
C GLU A 195 10.07 -13.88 0.56
N LEU A 196 9.28 -14.84 1.04
CA LEU A 196 8.74 -14.81 2.41
C LEU A 196 9.84 -14.76 3.49
N GLU A 197 10.91 -15.54 3.30
CA GLU A 197 12.09 -15.53 4.19
C GLU A 197 12.75 -14.15 4.27
N ARG A 198 12.83 -13.44 3.13
CA ARG A 198 13.45 -12.13 3.00
C ARG A 198 12.69 -11.07 3.80
N PHE A 199 11.36 -11.18 3.85
CA PHE A 199 10.47 -10.19 4.45
C PHE A 199 9.82 -10.62 5.77
N LYS A 200 10.18 -11.78 6.35
CA LYS A 200 9.55 -12.34 7.56
C LYS A 200 9.45 -11.41 8.78
N GLU A 201 10.33 -10.42 8.88
CA GLU A 201 10.35 -9.44 9.98
C GLU A 201 9.45 -8.23 9.73
N ARG A 202 8.91 -8.06 8.52
CA ARG A 202 8.06 -6.93 8.16
C ARG A 202 6.60 -7.26 8.43
N ALA A 203 5.84 -6.23 8.78
CA ALA A 203 4.39 -6.29 8.73
C ALA A 203 3.94 -6.37 7.26
N MET A 204 2.94 -7.19 7.00
CA MET A 204 2.38 -7.42 5.67
C MET A 204 0.88 -7.24 5.72
N TYR A 205 0.31 -6.61 4.71
CA TYR A 205 -1.12 -6.70 4.47
C TYR A 205 -1.41 -8.03 3.77
N VAL A 206 -2.28 -8.84 4.39
CA VAL A 206 -2.60 -10.20 3.93
C VAL A 206 -4.08 -10.27 3.65
N ARG A 207 -4.46 -10.67 2.44
CA ARG A 207 -5.84 -11.04 2.05
C ARG A 207 -5.89 -12.54 1.83
N TYR A 208 -6.85 -13.22 2.43
CA TYR A 208 -6.95 -14.67 2.42
C TYR A 208 -8.41 -15.15 2.37
N THR A 209 -8.61 -16.42 2.04
CA THR A 209 -9.91 -17.09 2.14
C THR A 209 -9.86 -18.19 3.18
N THR A 210 -10.82 -18.21 4.08
CA THR A 210 -11.06 -19.34 4.98
C THR A 210 -12.18 -20.20 4.42
N SER A 211 -11.88 -21.47 4.18
CA SER A 211 -12.86 -22.49 3.79
C SER A 211 -13.00 -23.45 4.97
N ASP A 212 -14.11 -23.36 5.70
CA ASP A 212 -14.55 -24.47 6.55
C ASP A 212 -15.35 -25.44 5.68
N GLU A 213 -15.12 -26.76 5.79
CA GLU A 213 -15.68 -27.80 4.91
C GLU A 213 -17.22 -27.80 4.78
N ALA A 214 -17.93 -27.06 5.64
CA ALA A 214 -19.39 -26.94 5.66
C ALA A 214 -19.92 -25.52 5.38
N ALA A 215 -19.07 -24.54 5.11
CA ALA A 215 -19.45 -23.13 4.97
C ALA A 215 -18.98 -22.50 3.64
N THR A 216 -19.69 -21.47 3.21
CA THR A 216 -19.24 -20.61 2.10
C THR A 216 -17.88 -20.00 2.42
N PRO A 217 -16.92 -19.99 1.48
CA PRO A 217 -15.62 -19.38 1.69
C PRO A 217 -15.77 -17.93 2.15
N GLN A 218 -15.17 -17.59 3.29
CA GLN A 218 -15.14 -16.23 3.79
C GLN A 218 -13.81 -15.59 3.43
N GLU A 219 -13.85 -14.36 2.92
CA GLU A 219 -12.66 -13.56 2.71
C GLU A 219 -12.32 -12.80 3.99
N GLY A 220 -11.04 -12.84 4.36
CA GLY A 220 -10.48 -12.06 5.46
C GLY A 220 -9.29 -11.24 4.96
N ASP A 221 -9.06 -10.12 5.61
CA ASP A 221 -7.89 -9.29 5.40
C ASP A 221 -7.37 -8.68 6.71
N GLY A 222 -6.09 -8.31 6.73
CA GLY A 222 -5.51 -7.60 7.87
C GLY A 222 -4.02 -7.35 7.74
N VAL A 223 -3.49 -6.49 8.61
CA VAL A 223 -2.04 -6.26 8.71
C VAL A 223 -1.45 -7.25 9.71
N LEU A 224 -0.72 -8.23 9.21
CA LEU A 224 -0.20 -9.37 9.94
C LEU A 224 1.33 -9.39 9.94
N ARG A 225 1.91 -10.08 10.91
CA ARG A 225 3.33 -10.45 10.91
C ARG A 225 3.43 -11.95 10.70
N LEU A 226 4.42 -12.39 9.94
CA LEU A 226 4.72 -13.80 9.83
C LEU A 226 5.30 -14.31 11.16
N ILE A 227 4.82 -15.46 11.63
CA ILE A 227 5.31 -16.13 12.84
C ILE A 227 6.20 -17.30 12.44
N SER A 228 5.68 -18.13 11.55
CA SER A 228 6.34 -19.32 11.02
C SER A 228 5.75 -19.65 9.66
N TYR A 229 6.51 -20.38 8.86
CA TYR A 229 6.06 -20.94 7.60
C TYR A 229 6.71 -22.30 7.41
N ASP A 230 5.97 -23.21 6.78
CA ASP A 230 6.42 -24.55 6.44
C ASP A 230 6.33 -24.73 4.93
N MET A 231 7.47 -25.00 4.30
CA MET A 231 7.56 -25.17 2.84
C MET A 231 7.08 -26.54 2.38
N ASP A 232 7.12 -27.55 3.24
CA ASP A 232 6.70 -28.92 2.96
C ASP A 232 5.17 -29.03 3.06
N LEU A 233 4.60 -28.47 4.12
CA LEU A 233 3.15 -28.39 4.33
C LEU A 233 2.50 -27.26 3.52
N ARG A 234 3.31 -26.30 3.03
CA ARG A 234 2.86 -25.09 2.32
C ARG A 234 1.87 -24.27 3.14
N GLU A 235 2.21 -24.05 4.40
CA GLU A 235 1.38 -23.34 5.36
C GLU A 235 2.14 -22.18 6.00
N CYS A 236 1.41 -21.10 6.29
CA CYS A 236 1.89 -19.94 7.03
C CYS A 236 1.12 -19.81 8.34
N THR A 237 1.82 -19.47 9.41
CA THR A 237 1.23 -19.00 10.65
C THR A 237 1.45 -17.51 10.80
N TRP A 238 0.38 -16.77 10.96
CA TRP A 238 0.36 -15.32 11.08
C TRP A 238 -0.05 -14.89 12.49
N GLY A 239 0.41 -13.72 12.90
CA GLY A 239 -0.08 -13.01 14.08
C GLY A 239 -0.42 -11.57 13.75
N ILE A 240 -1.12 -10.90 14.66
CA ILE A 240 -1.41 -9.47 14.50
C ILE A 240 -0.09 -8.68 14.58
N ALA A 241 0.16 -7.84 13.57
CA ALA A 241 1.31 -6.95 13.57
C ALA A 241 1.09 -5.81 14.57
N ASP A 242 2.16 -5.41 15.27
CA ASP A 242 2.10 -4.34 16.26
C ASP A 242 2.25 -2.96 15.61
N VAL A 243 1.25 -2.59 14.80
CA VAL A 243 1.20 -1.35 14.00
C VAL A 243 0.05 -0.45 14.45
N LYS A 244 0.12 0.85 14.11
CA LYS A 244 -0.87 1.86 14.52
C LYS A 244 -2.32 1.44 14.20
N ILE A 245 -2.59 0.95 12.99
CA ILE A 245 -3.94 0.55 12.56
C ILE A 245 -4.54 -0.60 13.40
N ASN A 246 -3.71 -1.54 13.83
CA ASN A 246 -4.16 -2.67 14.67
C ASN A 246 -4.30 -2.26 16.14
N ARG A 247 -3.45 -1.36 16.62
CA ARG A 247 -3.52 -0.80 17.99
C ARG A 247 -4.79 0.04 18.20
N GLN A 248 -5.16 0.85 17.21
CA GLN A 248 -6.34 1.72 17.28
C GLN A 248 -7.64 0.98 17.59
N GLN A 249 -7.75 -0.30 17.22
CA GLN A 249 -8.90 -1.15 17.54
C GLN A 249 -9.08 -1.39 19.05
N SER A 250 -8.01 -1.25 19.85
CA SER A 250 -8.04 -1.34 21.32
C SER A 250 -8.05 0.05 22.01
N GLY A 251 -8.06 1.14 21.23
CA GLY A 251 -7.96 2.53 21.69
C GLY A 251 -6.68 3.21 21.22
N LYS A 252 -6.76 4.50 20.86
CA LYS A 252 -5.60 5.29 20.38
C LYS A 252 -4.42 5.20 21.37
N GLY A 253 -3.24 4.86 20.85
CA GLY A 253 -1.98 4.80 21.61
C GLY A 253 -1.83 3.59 22.54
N ARG A 254 -2.83 2.70 22.66
CA ARG A 254 -2.70 1.50 23.49
C ARG A 254 -1.91 0.40 22.76
N PRO A 255 -1.01 -0.32 23.44
CA PRO A 255 -0.37 -1.49 22.87
C PRO A 255 -1.40 -2.61 22.63
N LEU A 256 -1.05 -3.59 21.79
CA LEU A 256 -1.89 -4.76 21.56
C LEU A 256 -2.22 -5.48 22.86
N SER A 257 -3.49 -5.87 23.02
CA SER A 257 -3.96 -6.68 24.14
C SER A 257 -3.30 -8.06 24.16
N LYS A 258 -3.30 -8.74 25.32
CA LYS A 258 -2.79 -10.11 25.44
C LYS A 258 -3.44 -11.06 24.42
N LYS A 259 -4.76 -10.96 24.26
CA LYS A 259 -5.53 -11.75 23.30
C LYS A 259 -5.07 -11.51 21.85
N GLN A 260 -4.81 -10.26 21.47
CA GLN A 260 -4.32 -9.92 20.13
C GLN A 260 -2.89 -10.44 19.90
N ARG A 261 -2.01 -10.36 20.90
CA ARG A 261 -0.63 -10.85 20.81
C ARG A 261 -0.55 -12.38 20.70
N GLU A 262 -1.49 -13.09 21.32
CA GLU A 262 -1.58 -14.55 21.30
C GLU A 262 -2.38 -15.08 20.10
N TRP A 263 -3.15 -14.22 19.41
CA TRP A 263 -3.93 -14.60 18.24
C TRP A 263 -3.04 -15.15 17.12
N ARG A 264 -3.49 -16.26 16.51
CA ARG A 264 -2.83 -16.95 15.41
C ARG A 264 -3.84 -17.20 14.30
N LEU A 265 -3.36 -17.08 13.06
CA LEU A 265 -4.09 -17.50 11.87
C LEU A 265 -3.18 -18.45 11.08
N GLU A 266 -3.69 -19.64 10.78
CA GLU A 266 -3.04 -20.60 9.91
C GLU A 266 -3.69 -20.52 8.53
N THR A 267 -2.87 -20.38 7.50
CA THR A 267 -3.32 -20.32 6.10
C THR A 267 -2.44 -21.21 5.24
N PRO A 268 -3.00 -22.14 4.45
CA PRO A 268 -2.26 -22.74 3.36
C PRO A 268 -1.89 -21.68 2.30
N PHE A 269 -0.81 -21.89 1.55
CA PHE A 269 -0.35 -20.93 0.55
C PHE A 269 -1.42 -20.65 -0.51
N GLU A 270 -2.23 -21.66 -0.85
CA GLU A 270 -3.30 -21.57 -1.84
C GLU A 270 -4.48 -20.71 -1.38
N SER A 271 -4.64 -20.50 -0.07
CA SER A 271 -5.69 -19.65 0.47
C SER A 271 -5.29 -18.18 0.55
N LEU A 272 -4.02 -17.85 0.30
CA LEU A 272 -3.51 -16.48 0.28
C LEU A 272 -3.80 -15.85 -1.08
N LYS A 273 -4.63 -14.80 -1.09
CA LYS A 273 -5.00 -14.05 -2.31
C LYS A 273 -4.02 -12.94 -2.62
N LEU A 274 -3.52 -12.27 -1.58
CA LEU A 274 -2.60 -11.14 -1.71
C LEU A 274 -1.76 -11.06 -0.44
N VAL A 275 -0.45 -10.97 -0.60
CA VAL A 275 0.48 -10.63 0.48
C VAL A 275 1.30 -9.45 -0.03
N ARG A 276 1.22 -8.30 0.63
CA ARG A 276 2.02 -7.13 0.26
C ARG A 276 2.68 -6.53 1.49
N LEU A 277 3.82 -5.88 1.31
CA LEU A 277 4.45 -5.15 2.41
C LEU A 277 3.54 -4.04 2.91
N TYR A 278 3.46 -3.91 4.23
CA TYR A 278 2.75 -2.81 4.87
C TYR A 278 3.72 -1.68 5.20
N SER A 279 3.37 -0.46 4.78
CA SER A 279 4.04 0.77 5.19
C SER A 279 3.14 1.54 6.17
N GLU A 280 3.74 2.05 7.25
CA GLU A 280 3.09 3.06 8.07
C GLU A 280 3.26 4.41 7.38
N CYS A 281 2.30 4.79 6.52
CA CYS A 281 2.14 6.16 6.07
C CYS A 281 1.39 6.98 7.14
#